data_AF-A0A142BIR5-F1
#
_entry.id   AF-A0A142BIR5-F1
#
_cell.length_a   1.000
_cell.length_b   1.000
_cell.length_c   1.000
_cell.angle_alpha   90.00
_cell.angle_beta   90.00
_cell.angle_gamma   90.00
#
_symmetry.space_group_name_H-M   'P 1'
#
loop_
_entity.id
_entity.type
_entity.pdbx_description
1 polymer ?
#
loop_
_entity_poly.entity_id
_entity_poly.type
_entity_poly.pdbx_seq_one_letter_code
_entity_poly.pdbx_strand_id
1 'polypeptide(L)'
;MPAQGLLAGIPNPMKKDNLSQLHKKLNESIAFHKALSEEIASVQHDAGQQAQQLSRLNGNMAMLESSNEPDEELAKRIDRLKQELDDAEAFYKSLQAREKKLQTAEIHAAQSVQTLQSELKMEELKKGRD
;
A
#
# COMPACT_ATOMS: atom_id res chain seq x y z
N MET A 1 -23.52 66.60 10.77
CA MET A 1 -23.03 66.11 12.07
C MET A 1 -23.87 64.89 12.47
N PRO A 2 -23.27 63.82 13.05
CA PRO A 2 -23.59 62.42 12.74
C PRO A 2 -24.10 61.59 13.94
N ALA A 3 -24.73 60.44 13.68
CA ALA A 3 -24.89 59.32 14.63
C ALA A 3 -24.95 58.02 13.81
N GLN A 4 -23.86 57.26 13.70
CA GLN A 4 -23.38 56.23 14.62
C GLN A 4 -24.26 54.97 14.69
N GLY A 5 -23.65 53.85 14.29
CA GLY A 5 -23.74 52.58 15.01
C GLY A 5 -24.87 51.64 14.63
N LEU A 6 -24.56 50.61 13.84
CA LEU A 6 -24.40 49.26 14.39
C LEU A 6 -23.87 48.35 13.27
N LEU A 7 -22.56 48.10 13.31
CA LEU A 7 -21.96 46.93 12.67
C LEU A 7 -22.50 45.70 13.42
N ALA A 8 -23.57 45.10 12.90
CA ALA A 8 -23.96 43.76 13.28
C ALA A 8 -22.78 42.84 12.90
N GLY A 9 -22.08 42.37 13.94
CA GLY A 9 -20.98 41.42 13.80
C GLY A 9 -21.46 40.21 13.03
N ILE A 10 -21.01 40.10 11.78
CA ILE A 10 -21.12 38.87 11.01
C ILE A 10 -20.38 37.82 11.84
N PRO A 11 -21.05 36.74 12.30
CA PRO A 11 -20.36 35.66 12.99
C PRO A 11 -19.37 35.06 11.99
N ASN A 12 -18.08 35.31 12.20
CA ASN A 12 -17.02 34.81 11.35
C ASN A 12 -17.02 33.27 11.44
N PRO A 13 -17.40 32.52 10.38
CA PRO A 13 -17.42 31.06 10.42
C PRO A 13 -16.03 30.44 10.15
N MET A 14 -14.96 31.23 10.12
CA MET A 14 -13.63 30.79 9.66
C MET A 14 -12.60 30.48 10.75
N LYS A 15 -13.01 29.90 11.88
CA LYS A 15 -12.07 29.17 12.76
C LYS A 15 -12.62 27.79 13.07
N LYS A 16 -12.69 26.91 12.06
CA LYS A 16 -12.69 25.46 12.31
C LYS A 16 -11.45 25.18 13.14
N ASP A 17 -11.62 24.76 14.39
CA ASP A 17 -10.54 24.49 15.35
C ASP A 17 -9.40 23.74 14.65
N ASN A 18 -8.24 24.39 14.53
CA ASN A 18 -7.09 23.88 13.79
C ASN A 18 -6.67 22.51 14.35
N LEU A 19 -6.81 22.33 15.67
CA LEU A 19 -6.62 21.05 16.34
C LEU A 19 -7.60 19.97 15.86
N SER A 20 -8.88 20.30 15.74
CA SER A 20 -9.88 19.34 15.24
C SER A 20 -9.58 18.90 13.81
N GLN A 21 -9.10 19.81 12.96
CA GLN A 21 -8.66 19.48 11.61
C GLN A 21 -7.40 18.61 11.59
N LEU A 22 -6.41 18.92 12.43
CA LEU A 22 -5.18 18.13 12.55
C LEU A 22 -5.47 16.71 13.08
N HIS A 23 -6.31 16.56 14.10
CA HIS A 23 -6.75 15.25 14.58
C HIS A 23 -7.46 14.45 13.49
N LYS A 24 -8.35 15.09 12.72
CA LYS A 24 -9.05 14.43 11.62
C LYS A 24 -8.04 13.93 10.57
N LYS A 25 -7.14 14.79 10.10
CA LYS A 25 -6.10 14.43 9.13
C LYS A 25 -5.17 13.33 9.66
N LEU A 26 -4.80 13.38 10.93
CA LEU A 26 -3.97 12.36 11.56
C LEU A 26 -4.68 11.01 11.58
N ASN A 27 -5.95 10.97 11.97
CA ASN A 27 -6.74 9.73 11.97
C ASN A 27 -6.90 9.15 10.57
N GLU A 28 -7.17 10.01 9.56
CA GLU A 28 -7.24 9.60 8.16
C GLU A 28 -5.89 9.04 7.67
N SER A 29 -4.78 9.69 8.01
CA SER A 29 -3.42 9.24 7.65
C SER A 29 -3.04 7.91 8.32
N ILE A 30 -3.40 7.72 9.60
CA ILE A 30 -3.19 6.46 10.32
C ILE A 30 -4.02 5.33 9.69
N ALA A 31 -5.30 5.59 9.38
CA ALA A 31 -6.15 4.60 8.72
C ALA A 31 -5.62 4.22 7.34
N PHE A 32 -5.14 5.21 6.57
CA PHE A 32 -4.51 4.98 5.27
C PHE A 32 -3.22 4.15 5.39
N HIS A 33 -2.33 4.49 6.33
CA HIS A 33 -1.12 3.71 6.58
C HIS A 33 -1.46 2.26 6.94
N LYS A 34 -2.45 2.03 7.81
CA LYS A 34 -2.90 0.69 8.18
C LYS A 34 -3.42 -0.10 6.97
N ALA A 35 -4.21 0.53 6.10
CA ALA A 35 -4.71 -0.10 4.88
C ALA A 35 -3.56 -0.50 3.93
N LEU A 36 -2.53 0.34 3.81
CA LEU A 36 -1.33 0.00 3.02
C LEU A 36 -0.59 -1.20 3.61
N SER A 37 -0.38 -1.25 4.92
CA SER A 37 0.28 -2.39 5.56
C SER A 37 -0.50 -3.71 5.36
N GLU A 38 -1.83 -3.65 5.42
CA GLU A 38 -2.71 -4.80 5.12
C GLU A 38 -2.60 -5.24 3.65
N GLU A 39 -2.55 -4.29 2.71
CA GLU A 39 -2.39 -4.59 1.28
C GLU A 39 -1.01 -5.20 0.98
N ILE A 40 0.06 -4.69 1.61
CA ILE A 40 1.41 -5.26 1.49
C ILE A 40 1.42 -6.71 1.97
N ALA A 41 0.82 -6.99 3.14
CA ALA A 41 0.73 -8.34 3.66
C ALA A 41 -0.01 -9.30 2.71
N SER A 42 -1.10 -8.82 2.08
CA SER A 42 -1.82 -9.61 1.06
C SER A 42 -0.94 -9.89 -0.16
N VAL A 43 -0.25 -8.89 -0.69
CA VAL A 43 0.63 -9.07 -1.87
C VAL A 43 1.80 -10.00 -1.56
N GLN A 44 2.37 -9.93 -0.35
CA GLN A 44 3.41 -10.85 0.10
C GLN A 44 2.90 -12.28 0.23
N HIS A 45 1.66 -12.46 0.72
CA HIS A 45 1.03 -13.77 0.78
C HIS A 45 0.87 -14.38 -0.63
N ASP A 46 0.33 -13.60 -1.57
CA ASP A 46 0.14 -14.02 -2.95
C ASP A 46 1.48 -14.34 -3.63
N ALA A 47 2.50 -13.53 -3.38
CA ALA A 47 3.86 -13.77 -3.89
C ALA A 47 4.44 -15.08 -3.33
N GLY A 48 4.20 -15.37 -2.04
CA GLY A 48 4.58 -16.62 -1.41
C GLY A 48 3.90 -17.84 -2.04
N GLN A 49 2.60 -17.76 -2.32
CA GLN A 49 1.87 -18.81 -3.02
C GLN A 49 2.42 -19.04 -4.44
N GLN A 50 2.72 -17.95 -5.16
CA GLN A 50 3.28 -18.02 -6.50
C GLN A 50 4.70 -18.60 -6.52
N ALA A 51 5.53 -18.26 -5.54
CA ALA A 51 6.85 -18.87 -5.39
C ALA A 51 6.76 -20.40 -5.17
N GLN A 52 5.77 -20.87 -4.39
CA GLN A 52 5.51 -22.30 -4.23
C GLN A 52 5.04 -22.95 -5.52
N GLN A 53 4.17 -22.29 -6.28
CA GLN A 53 3.73 -22.78 -7.59
C GLN A 53 4.90 -22.92 -8.57
N LEU A 54 5.75 -21.89 -8.67
CA LEU A 54 6.97 -21.94 -9.47
C LEU A 54 7.90 -23.08 -9.05
N SER A 55 8.07 -23.31 -7.75
CA SER A 55 8.88 -24.44 -7.26
C SER A 55 8.30 -25.79 -7.69
N ARG A 56 6.98 -25.96 -7.67
CA ARG A 56 6.31 -27.19 -8.13
C ARG A 56 6.46 -27.37 -9.64
N LEU A 57 6.25 -26.32 -10.43
CA LEU A 57 6.39 -26.37 -11.89
C LEU A 57 7.84 -26.71 -12.29
N ASN A 58 8.83 -26.10 -11.65
CA ASN A 58 10.24 -26.44 -11.87
C ASN A 58 10.56 -27.88 -11.48
N GLY A 59 9.98 -28.40 -10.39
CA GLY A 59 10.10 -29.81 -10.00
C GLY A 59 9.51 -30.75 -11.05
N ASN A 60 8.30 -30.46 -11.54
CA ASN A 60 7.64 -31.23 -12.60
C ASN A 60 8.45 -31.21 -13.90
N MET A 61 9.03 -30.06 -14.26
CA MET A 61 9.90 -29.91 -15.42
C MET A 61 11.11 -30.84 -15.33
N ALA A 62 11.83 -30.83 -14.20
CA ALA A 62 12.99 -31.70 -13.99
C ALA A 62 12.61 -33.20 -14.01
N MET A 63 11.43 -33.57 -13.51
CA MET A 63 10.94 -34.94 -13.58
C MET A 63 10.61 -35.39 -15.01
N LEU A 64 10.05 -34.50 -15.83
CA LEU A 64 9.76 -34.80 -17.23
C LEU A 64 11.04 -34.88 -18.07
N GLU A 65 11.99 -33.96 -17.86
CA GLU A 65 13.30 -33.98 -18.53
C GLU A 65 14.10 -35.27 -18.23
N SER A 66 13.82 -35.94 -17.10
CA SER A 66 14.41 -37.22 -16.71
C SER A 66 13.55 -38.45 -17.04
N SER A 67 12.39 -38.26 -17.67
CA SER A 67 11.46 -39.34 -17.99
C SER A 67 11.83 -40.05 -19.31
N ASN A 68 11.54 -41.35 -19.40
CA ASN A 68 11.68 -42.15 -20.63
C ASN A 68 10.36 -42.19 -21.44
N GLU A 69 9.59 -41.08 -21.45
CA GLU A 69 8.36 -40.99 -22.23
C GLU A 69 8.65 -40.88 -23.75
N PRO A 70 7.69 -41.22 -24.63
CA PRO A 70 7.84 -41.01 -26.07
C PRO A 70 8.09 -39.53 -26.38
N ASP A 71 9.11 -39.26 -27.20
CA ASP A 71 9.64 -37.91 -27.46
C ASP A 71 8.58 -36.86 -27.85
N GLU A 72 7.56 -37.22 -28.64
CA GLU A 72 6.52 -36.26 -29.07
C GLU A 72 5.55 -35.86 -27.93
N GLU A 73 5.15 -36.80 -27.09
CA GLU A 73 4.27 -36.50 -25.95
C GLU A 73 5.05 -35.78 -24.85
N LEU A 74 6.31 -36.15 -24.65
CA LEU A 74 7.23 -35.47 -23.75
C LEU A 74 7.45 -34.01 -24.18
N ALA A 75 7.73 -33.76 -25.47
CA ALA A 75 7.91 -32.41 -26.01
C ALA A 75 6.69 -31.52 -25.78
N LYS A 76 5.47 -32.02 -26.04
CA LYS A 76 4.23 -31.25 -25.79
C LYS A 76 4.05 -30.90 -24.31
N ARG A 77 4.39 -31.80 -23.39
CA ARG A 77 4.27 -31.57 -21.95
C ARG A 77 5.30 -30.57 -21.46
N ILE A 78 6.54 -30.68 -21.93
CA ILE A 78 7.62 -29.73 -21.68
C ILE A 78 7.24 -28.34 -22.17
N ASP A 79 6.72 -28.21 -23.39
CA ASP A 79 6.34 -26.91 -23.95
C ASP A 79 5.20 -26.25 -23.17
N ARG A 80 4.19 -27.03 -22.75
CA ARG A 80 3.12 -26.52 -21.88
C ARG A 80 3.65 -26.05 -20.52
N LEU A 81 4.53 -26.83 -19.89
CA LEU A 81 5.12 -26.45 -18.60
C LEU A 81 6.02 -25.22 -18.70
N LYS A 82 6.75 -25.05 -19.81
CA LYS A 82 7.52 -23.82 -20.06
C LYS A 82 6.60 -22.61 -20.13
N GLN A 83 5.48 -22.72 -20.84
CA GLN A 83 4.50 -21.65 -20.90
C GLN A 83 3.90 -21.33 -19.51
N GLU A 84 3.53 -22.36 -18.75
CA GLU A 84 3.03 -22.17 -17.38
C GLU A 84 4.07 -21.54 -16.44
N LEU A 85 5.36 -21.90 -16.59
CA LEU A 85 6.47 -21.30 -15.87
C LEU A 85 6.65 -19.82 -16.25
N ASP A 86 6.65 -19.51 -17.54
CA ASP A 86 6.79 -18.13 -18.03
C ASP A 86 5.64 -17.24 -17.52
N ASP A 87 4.41 -17.73 -17.56
CA ASP A 87 3.23 -17.03 -17.06
C ASP A 87 3.30 -16.82 -15.53
N ALA A 88 3.67 -17.85 -14.77
CA ALA A 88 3.82 -17.77 -13.33
C ALA A 88 4.97 -16.83 -12.93
N GLU A 89 6.09 -16.83 -13.67
CA GLU A 89 7.20 -15.91 -13.45
C GLU A 89 6.80 -14.46 -13.73
N ALA A 90 6.10 -14.21 -14.83
CA ALA A 90 5.61 -12.89 -15.17
C ALA A 90 4.67 -12.36 -14.10
N PHE A 91 3.76 -13.20 -13.61
CA PHE A 91 2.85 -12.84 -12.53
C PHE A 91 3.60 -12.58 -11.21
N TYR A 92 4.56 -13.43 -10.83
CA TYR A 92 5.38 -13.21 -9.64
C TYR A 92 6.20 -11.91 -9.71
N LYS A 93 6.82 -11.60 -10.85
CA LYS A 93 7.51 -10.31 -11.09
C LYS A 93 6.55 -9.12 -10.95
N SER A 94 5.29 -9.27 -11.40
CA SER A 94 4.27 -8.23 -11.24
C SER A 94 3.91 -7.98 -9.78
N LEU A 95 3.83 -9.04 -8.96
CA LEU A 95 3.58 -8.94 -7.52
C LEU A 95 4.73 -8.22 -6.80
N GLN A 96 5.98 -8.57 -7.13
CA GLN A 96 7.15 -7.87 -6.57
C GLN A 96 7.17 -6.37 -6.94
N ALA A 97 6.82 -6.05 -8.19
CA ALA A 97 6.72 -4.65 -8.62
C ALA A 97 5.61 -3.90 -7.88
N ARG A 98 4.47 -4.55 -7.61
CA ARG A 98 3.38 -3.99 -6.80
C ARG A 98 3.80 -3.79 -5.36
N GLU A 99 4.43 -4.78 -4.74
CA GLU A 99 4.94 -4.71 -3.37
C GLU A 99 5.88 -3.51 -3.20
N LYS A 100 6.85 -3.33 -4.10
CA LYS A 100 7.79 -2.20 -4.05
C LYS A 100 7.09 -0.83 -4.11
N LYS A 101 6.05 -0.71 -4.93
CA LYS A 101 5.24 0.52 -5.01
C LYS A 101 4.49 0.77 -3.71
N LEU A 102 3.89 -0.26 -3.13
CA LEU A 102 3.18 -0.18 -1.87
C LEU A 102 4.10 0.17 -0.70
N GLN A 103 5.29 -0.44 -0.61
CA GLN A 103 6.29 -0.10 0.41
C GLN A 103 6.73 1.37 0.31
N THR A 104 6.89 1.90 -0.91
CA THR A 104 7.20 3.32 -1.11
C THR A 104 6.06 4.20 -0.60
N ALA A 105 4.81 3.85 -0.90
CA ALA A 105 3.63 4.56 -0.40
C ALA A 105 3.50 4.48 1.13
N GLU A 106 3.82 3.33 1.74
CA GLU A 106 3.80 3.12 3.18
C GLU A 106 4.82 4.01 3.89
N ILE A 107 6.04 4.11 3.36
CA ILE A 107 7.07 5.04 3.88
C ILE A 107 6.56 6.49 3.86
N HIS A 108 5.95 6.93 2.76
CA HIS A 108 5.39 8.28 2.66
C HIS A 108 4.21 8.50 3.62
N ALA A 109 3.35 7.50 3.81
CA ALA A 109 2.26 7.56 4.77
C ALA A 109 2.79 7.64 6.21
N ALA A 110 3.81 6.86 6.56
CA ALA A 110 4.46 6.87 7.87
C ALA A 110 5.08 8.25 8.18
N GLN A 111 5.78 8.83 7.21
CA GLN A 111 6.31 10.21 7.31
C GLN A 111 5.19 11.22 7.53
N SER A 112 4.08 11.10 6.80
CA SER A 112 2.92 11.99 6.93
C SER A 112 2.28 11.90 8.32
N VAL A 113 2.15 10.69 8.88
CA VAL A 113 1.69 10.48 10.26
C VAL A 113 2.64 11.18 11.25
N GLN A 114 3.95 11.00 11.09
CA GLN A 114 4.95 11.62 11.98
C GLN A 114 4.91 13.16 11.93
N THR A 115 4.77 13.74 10.74
CA THR A 115 4.64 15.19 10.56
C THR A 115 3.37 15.70 11.23
N LEU A 116 2.22 15.07 10.99
CA LEU A 116 0.94 15.47 11.59
C LEU A 116 0.94 15.33 13.12
N GLN A 117 1.60 14.31 13.67
CA GLN A 117 1.79 14.17 15.12
C GLN A 117 2.62 15.33 15.69
N SER A 118 3.68 15.73 14.99
CA SER A 118 4.53 16.84 15.41
C SER A 118 3.79 18.18 15.35
N GLU A 119 3.02 18.41 14.29
CA GLU A 119 2.17 19.60 14.13
C GLU A 119 1.09 19.67 15.21
N LEU A 120 0.40 18.54 15.47
CA LEU A 120 -0.61 18.45 16.51
C LEU A 120 -0.04 18.80 17.89
N LYS A 121 1.10 18.18 18.25
CA LYS A 121 1.77 18.46 19.53
C LYS A 121 2.16 19.93 19.67
N MET A 122 2.67 20.55 18.60
CA MET A 122 3.01 21.97 18.60
C MET A 122 1.78 22.86 18.78
N GLU A 123 0.66 22.50 18.19
CA GLU A 123 -0.59 23.26 18.30
C GLU A 123 -1.23 23.11 19.69
N GLU A 124 -1.19 21.91 20.28
CA GLU A 124 -1.61 21.67 21.67
C GLU A 124 -0.78 22.50 22.66
N LEU A 125 0.54 22.56 22.47
CA LEU A 125 1.45 23.36 23.30
C LEU A 125 1.25 24.87 23.17
N LYS A 126 0.71 25.36 22.05
CA LYS A 126 0.35 26.79 21.88
C LYS A 126 -0.95 27.10 22.60
N LYS A 127 -1.99 26.27 22.40
CA LYS A 127 -3.31 26.45 23.03
C LYS A 127 -3.28 26.31 24.55
N GLY A 128 -2.31 25.57 25.11
CA GLY A 128 -2.09 25.49 26.56
C GLY A 128 -1.25 26.63 27.16
N ARG A 129 -0.76 27.58 26.36
CA ARG A 129 -0.03 28.78 26.81
C ARG A 129 -0.85 30.07 26.75
N ASP A 130 -2.00 30.03 26.08
CA ASP A 130 -3.00 31.11 26.04
C ASP A 130 -3.99 30.97 27.22
#